data_AF-A0A7Y4NUR4-F1
#
_entry.id   AF-A0A7Y4NUR4-F1
#
_cell.length_a   1.000
_cell.length_b   1.000
_cell.length_c   1.000
_cell.angle_alpha   90.00
_cell.angle_beta   90.00
_cell.angle_gamma   90.00
#
_symmetry.space_group_name_H-M   'P 1'
#
loop_
_entity.id
_entity.type
_entity.pdbx_description
1 polymer ?
#
loop_
_entity_poly.entity_id
_entity_poly.type
_entity_poly.pdbx_seq_one_letter_code
_entity_poly.pdbx_strand_id
1 'polypeptide(L)' 'MYSYTAAEYWQWAYKVSPADLPAAEAMLAEVREYLPSLEDHERRNTEGLLAFLERQRR' A
#
# COMPACT_ATOMS: atom_id res chain seq x y z
N MET A 1 10.81 3.29 0.17
CA MET A 1 11.04 2.27 1.23
C MET A 1 9.77 2.03 2.04
N TYR A 2 9.10 3.07 2.59
CA TYR A 2 7.84 2.91 3.35
C TYR A 2 6.67 2.32 2.55
N SER A 3 6.45 2.78 1.31
CA SER A 3 5.37 2.27 0.44
C SER A 3 5.47 0.77 0.14
N TYR A 4 6.68 0.24 0.01
CA TYR A 4 6.92 -1.20 -0.16
C TYR A 4 6.59 -1.97 1.11
N THR A 5 7.03 -1.50 2.28
CA THR A 5 6.71 -2.15 3.56
C THR A 5 5.21 -2.18 3.83
N ALA A 6 4.50 -1.08 3.57
CA ALA A 6 3.05 -1.04 3.71
C ALA A 6 2.35 -2.03 2.77
N ALA A 7 2.83 -2.16 1.54
CA ALA A 7 2.30 -3.13 0.58
C ALA A 7 2.57 -4.58 1.00
N GLU A 8 3.78 -4.91 1.42
CA GLU A 8 4.12 -6.26 1.90
C GLU A 8 3.28 -6.66 3.12
N TYR A 9 3.13 -5.74 4.07
CA TYR A 9 2.30 -5.99 5.26
C TYR A 9 0.83 -6.17 4.90
N TRP A 10 0.30 -5.37 3.97
CA TRP A 10 -1.07 -5.55 3.47
C TRP A 10 -1.26 -6.91 2.78
N GLN A 11 -0.33 -7.32 1.93
CA GLN A 11 -0.43 -8.61 1.24
C GLN A 11 -0.37 -9.80 2.20
N TRP A 12 0.48 -9.72 3.21
CA TRP A 12 0.54 -10.72 4.26
C TRP A 12 -0.75 -10.74 5.07
N ALA A 13 -1.22 -9.58 5.56
CA ALA A 13 -2.44 -9.48 6.38
C ALA A 13 -3.66 -10.01 5.61
N TYR A 14 -3.81 -9.63 4.34
CA TYR A 14 -4.89 -10.10 3.48
C TYR A 14 -4.94 -11.63 3.32
N LYS A 15 -3.77 -12.30 3.32
CA LYS A 15 -3.67 -13.75 3.13
C LYS A 15 -3.67 -14.55 4.43
N VAL A 16 -3.10 -13.99 5.51
CA VAL A 16 -2.69 -14.75 6.70
C VAL A 16 -3.37 -14.22 7.97
N SER A 17 -3.57 -12.90 8.10
CA SER A 17 -4.11 -12.30 9.31
C SER A 17 -5.15 -11.21 9.00
N PRO A 18 -6.42 -11.60 8.82
CA PRO A 18 -7.50 -10.63 8.60
C PRO A 18 -7.66 -9.62 9.75
N ALA A 19 -7.23 -9.96 10.96
CA ALA A 19 -7.24 -9.07 12.11
C ALA A 19 -6.25 -7.88 11.98
N ASP A 20 -5.15 -8.09 11.25
CA ASP A 20 -4.15 -7.04 10.96
C ASP A 20 -4.51 -6.19 9.73
N LEU A 21 -5.50 -6.62 8.93
CA LEU A 21 -5.86 -5.93 7.70
C LEU A 21 -6.22 -4.45 7.90
N PRO A 22 -6.98 -4.05 8.95
CA PRO A 22 -7.26 -2.63 9.21
C PRO A 22 -5.99 -1.80 9.45
N ALA A 23 -4.99 -2.35 10.16
CA ALA A 23 -3.73 -1.67 10.41
C ALA A 23 -2.92 -1.51 9.11
N ALA A 24 -2.88 -2.56 8.29
CA ALA A 24 -2.23 -2.49 6.99
C ALA A 24 -2.92 -1.51 6.03
N GLU A 25 -4.25 -1.43 6.06
CA GLU A 25 -5.01 -0.43 5.28
C GLU A 25 -4.73 1.00 5.74
N ALA A 26 -4.52 1.23 7.04
CA ALA A 26 -4.11 2.53 7.56
C ALA A 26 -2.72 2.94 7.05
N MET A 27 -1.76 2.02 7.01
CA MET A 27 -0.45 2.29 6.40
C MET A 27 -0.56 2.65 4.91
N LEU A 28 -1.43 1.96 4.16
CA LEU A 28 -1.69 2.34 2.77
C LEU A 28 -2.38 3.70 2.64
N ALA A 29 -3.20 4.11 3.62
CA ALA A 29 -3.78 5.44 3.65
C ALA A 29 -2.70 6.51 3.82
N GLU A 30 -1.76 6.33 4.75
CA GLU A 30 -0.62 7.23 4.91
C GLU A 30 0.20 7.32 3.62
N VAL A 31 0.48 6.19 2.95
CA VAL A 31 1.17 6.20 1.65
C VAL A 31 0.43 7.07 0.63
N ARG A 32 -0.90 7.05 0.61
CA ARG A 32 -1.70 7.92 -0.29
C ARG A 32 -1.60 9.39 0.08
N GLU A 33 -1.52 9.72 1.36
CA GLU A 33 -1.33 11.09 1.83
C GLU A 33 0.03 11.65 1.42
N TYR A 34 1.07 10.83 1.41
CA TYR A 34 2.42 11.25 1.01
C TYR A 34 2.64 11.28 -0.52
N LEU A 35 1.79 10.64 -1.33
CA LEU A 35 1.93 10.61 -2.80
C LEU A 35 2.21 11.98 -3.45
N PRO A 36 1.54 13.09 -3.09
CA PRO A 36 1.77 14.40 -3.72
C PRO A 36 3.17 14.98 -3.43
N SER A 37 3.84 14.49 -2.38
CA SER A 37 5.18 14.94 -2.00
C SER A 37 6.31 14.18 -2.69
N LEU A 38 5.97 13.10 -3.42
CA LEU A 38 6.95 12.26 -4.11
C LEU A 38 7.36 12.86 -5.46
N GLU A 39 8.60 12.60 -5.84
CA GLU A 39 9.09 12.84 -7.19
C GLU A 39 8.28 12.04 -8.21
N ASP A 40 8.17 12.56 -9.44
CA ASP A 40 7.31 12.00 -10.49
C ASP A 40 7.51 10.49 -10.71
N HIS A 41 8.77 10.03 -10.67
CA HIS A 41 9.09 8.61 -10.88
C HIS A 41 8.65 7.74 -9.68
N GLU A 42 8.85 8.22 -8.45
CA GLU A 42 8.46 7.51 -7.23
C GLU A 42 6.94 7.48 -7.07
N ARG A 43 6.28 8.59 -7.43
CA ARG A 43 4.82 8.70 -7.43
C ARG A 43 4.20 7.65 -8.36
N ARG A 44 4.64 7.58 -9.62
CA ARG A 44 4.15 6.58 -10.60
C ARG A 44 4.37 5.13 -10.12
N ASN A 45 5.53 4.84 -9.53
CA ASN A 45 5.81 3.52 -8.98
C ASN A 45 4.85 3.18 -7.83
N THR A 46 4.60 4.14 -6.94
CA THR A 46 3.71 3.98 -5.79
C THR A 46 2.25 3.85 -6.22
N GLU A 47 1.80 4.62 -7.21
CA GLU A 47 0.48 4.48 -7.82
C GLU A 47 0.28 3.09 -8.45
N GLY A 48 1.28 2.60 -9.19
CA GLY A 48 1.25 1.26 -9.79
C GLY A 48 1.15 0.15 -8.73
N LEU A 49 1.88 0.30 -7.62
CA LEU A 49 1.81 -0.61 -6.48
C LEU A 49 0.41 -0.61 -5.84
N LEU A 50 -0.15 0.56 -5.55
CA LEU A 50 -1.50 0.68 -4.96
C LEU A 50 -2.58 0.08 -5.88
N ALA A 51 -2.50 0.35 -7.18
CA ALA A 51 -3.42 -0.22 -8.18
C ALA A 51 -3.28 -1.75 -8.32
N PHE A 52 -2.09 -2.29 -8.09
CA PHE A 52 -1.89 -3.74 -8.02
C PHE A 52 -2.57 -4.34 -6.79
N LEU A 53 -2.42 -3.75 -5.60
CA LEU A 53 -3.08 -4.23 -4.37
C LEU A 53 -4.60 -4.15 -4.47
N GLU A 54 -5.15 -3.08 -5.03
CA GLU A 54 -6.61 -2.94 -5.21
C GLU A 54 -7.20 -4.05 -6.09
N ARG A 55 -6.45 -4.49 -7.12
CA ARG A 55 -6.85 -5.63 -7.96
C ARG A 55 -6.84 -6.97 -7.21
N GLN A 56 -5.96 -7.14 -6.21
CA GLN A 56 -5.93 -8.36 -5.39
C GLN A 56 -7.10 -8.45 -4.40
N ARG A 57 -7.75 -7.33 -4.09
CA ARG A 57 -8.91 -7.25 -3.20
C ARG A 57 -10.23 -7.65 -3.90
N ARG A 58 -10.24 -7.78 -5.23
CA ARG A 58 -11.42 -8.19 -6.01
C ARG A 58 -11.52 -9.70 -6.09
#